data_AF-A0AAW9W8H2-F1
#
_entry.id   AF-A0AAW9W8H2-F1
#
_cell.length_a   1.000
_cell.length_b   1.000
_cell.length_c   1.000
_cell.angle_alpha   90.00
_cell.angle_beta   90.00
_cell.angle_gamma   90.00
#
_symmetry.space_group_name_H-M   'P 1'
#
loop_
_entity.id
_entity.type
_entity.pdbx_description
1 polymer ?
#
loop_
_entity_poly.entity_id
_entity_poly.type
_entity_poly.pdbx_seq_one_letter_code
_entity_poly.pdbx_strand_id
1 'polypeptide(L)'
;VPVEIEWKGVDGKSNPSANRPPSVELNLNQKKDGSIKDSYRKVTSPVQTNSFTENTSFAKVAKGYDYELKAPDAPGYTVEVQKTGTKEKPSFKVIYRQLPSLTVKKILEGEQSPNKSFTINVTFSDK
;
A
#
# COMPACT_ATOMS: atom_id res chain seq x y z
N VAL A 1 12.26 -9.56 12.47
CA VAL A 1 12.49 -8.83 11.20
C VAL A 1 11.54 -7.65 11.18
N PRO A 2 12.02 -6.43 11.43
CA PRO A 2 11.19 -5.24 11.42
C PRO A 2 10.74 -4.89 10.00
N VAL A 3 9.55 -4.32 9.91
CA VAL A 3 8.96 -3.78 8.68
C VAL A 3 8.34 -2.43 8.99
N GLU A 4 8.72 -1.43 8.20
CA GLU A 4 8.08 -0.13 8.15
C GLU A 4 7.10 -0.11 6.97
N ILE A 5 5.91 0.44 7.15
CA ILE A 5 4.90 0.61 6.10
C ILE A 5 4.65 2.12 5.97
N GLU A 6 4.69 2.66 4.76
CA GLU A 6 4.39 4.06 4.46
C GLU A 6 3.25 4.17 3.44
N TRP A 7 2.31 5.08 3.72
CA TRP A 7 1.25 5.48 2.81
C TRP A 7 1.53 6.88 2.26
N LYS A 8 1.66 6.98 0.93
CA LYS A 8 1.98 8.22 0.22
C LYS A 8 0.84 8.65 -0.69
N GLY A 9 0.60 9.94 -0.76
CA GLY A 9 -0.25 10.57 -1.77
C GLY A 9 0.36 10.49 -3.16
N VAL A 10 -0.40 10.98 -4.15
CA VAL A 10 0.01 10.98 -5.57
C VAL A 10 1.33 11.75 -5.78
N ASP A 11 1.53 12.83 -5.03
CA ASP A 11 2.74 13.66 -5.05
C ASP A 11 3.93 13.04 -4.26
N GLY A 12 3.73 11.87 -3.65
CA GLY A 12 4.73 11.19 -2.83
C GLY A 12 4.85 11.69 -1.39
N LYS A 13 4.01 12.63 -0.95
CA LYS A 13 3.98 13.11 0.43
C LYS A 13 3.06 12.28 1.32
N SER A 14 3.23 12.42 2.63
CA SER A 14 2.41 11.72 3.63
C SER A 14 1.07 12.43 3.84
N ASN A 15 0.05 12.08 3.06
CA ASN A 15 -1.39 12.34 3.30
C ASN A 15 -2.24 11.88 2.09
N PRO A 16 -2.28 10.57 1.77
CA PRO A 16 -3.13 10.09 0.68
C PRO A 16 -4.62 10.31 0.98
N SER A 17 -5.38 10.63 -0.06
CA SER A 17 -6.84 10.78 -0.02
C SER A 17 -7.60 9.50 -0.37
N ALA A 18 -6.93 8.50 -0.96
CA ALA A 18 -7.54 7.20 -1.20
C ALA A 18 -7.84 6.48 0.13
N ASN A 19 -8.92 5.69 0.14
CA ASN A 19 -9.27 4.89 1.31
C ASN A 19 -8.20 3.82 1.55
N ARG A 20 -7.70 3.75 2.78
CA ARG A 20 -6.75 2.72 3.19
C ARG A 20 -7.49 1.51 3.75
N PRO A 21 -7.01 0.27 3.50
CA PRO A 21 -7.57 -0.92 4.13
C PRO A 21 -7.43 -0.83 5.66
N PRO A 22 -8.27 -1.53 6.44
CA PRO A 22 -8.18 -1.49 7.90
C PRO A 22 -6.91 -2.15 8.45
N SER A 23 -6.29 -3.04 7.69
CA SER A 23 -5.04 -3.72 8.02
C SER A 23 -4.35 -4.26 6.77
N VAL A 24 -3.08 -4.61 6.92
CA VAL A 24 -2.25 -5.22 5.87
C VAL A 24 -1.67 -6.53 6.42
N GLU A 25 -1.95 -7.67 5.77
CA GLU A 25 -1.30 -8.95 6.08
C GLU A 25 -0.04 -9.09 5.23
N LEU A 26 1.13 -9.08 5.87
CA LEU A 26 2.42 -9.24 5.22
C LEU A 26 2.90 -10.69 5.32
N ASN A 27 3.50 -11.19 4.23
CA ASN A 27 4.05 -12.53 4.15
C ASN A 27 5.57 -12.48 3.98
N LEU A 28 6.29 -13.18 4.85
CA LEU A 28 7.74 -13.33 4.76
C LEU A 28 8.06 -14.69 4.13
N ASN A 29 8.73 -14.67 2.98
CA ASN A 29 9.27 -15.84 2.31
C ASN A 29 10.70 -16.10 2.79
N GLN A 30 11.06 -17.37 2.97
CA GLN A 30 12.41 -17.78 3.35
C GLN A 30 13.09 -18.48 2.17
N LYS A 31 14.33 -18.09 1.85
CA LYS A 31 15.13 -18.62 0.74
C LYS A 31 16.45 -19.18 1.24
N LYS A 32 16.85 -20.34 0.70
CA LYS A 32 18.16 -20.96 0.92
C LYS A 32 18.50 -21.93 -0.21
N ASP A 33 19.68 -21.79 -0.79
CA ASP A 33 20.26 -22.74 -1.76
C ASP A 33 19.28 -23.11 -2.91
N GLY A 34 18.58 -22.12 -3.45
CA GLY A 34 17.59 -22.30 -4.53
C GLY A 34 16.20 -22.77 -4.07
N SER A 35 16.04 -23.21 -2.82
CA SER A 35 14.73 -23.51 -2.23
C SER A 35 14.03 -22.25 -1.72
N ILE A 36 12.72 -22.17 -1.93
CA ILE A 36 11.85 -21.10 -1.42
C ILE A 36 10.76 -21.73 -0.58
N LYS A 37 10.63 -21.26 0.66
CA LYS A 37 9.48 -21.52 1.52
C LYS A 37 8.59 -20.29 1.53
N ASP A 38 7.56 -20.33 0.69
CA ASP A 38 6.55 -19.29 0.63
C ASP A 38 5.76 -19.18 1.94
N SER A 39 5.38 -17.95 2.29
CA SER A 39 4.60 -17.63 3.50
C SER A 39 5.16 -18.27 4.78
N TYR A 40 6.50 -18.33 4.90
CA TYR A 40 7.20 -18.89 6.06
C TYR A 40 6.72 -18.26 7.38
N ARG A 41 6.46 -16.94 7.38
CA ARG A 41 5.80 -16.23 8.48
C ARG A 41 4.79 -15.23 7.93
N LYS A 42 3.78 -14.92 8.75
CA LYS A 42 2.78 -13.90 8.49
C LYS A 42 2.71 -12.90 9.64
N VAL A 43 2.40 -11.66 9.35
CA VAL A 43 2.07 -10.65 10.36
C VAL A 43 1.03 -9.69 9.82
N THR A 44 0.07 -9.32 10.65
CA THR A 44 -0.95 -8.32 10.31
C THR A 44 -0.58 -7.00 10.96
N SER A 45 -0.48 -5.94 10.16
CA SER A 45 -0.31 -4.58 10.65
C SER A 45 -1.63 -3.82 10.57
N PRO A 46 -2.22 -3.38 11.69
CA PRO A 46 -3.40 -2.52 11.65
C PRO A 46 -3.03 -1.15 11.05
N VAL A 47 -3.89 -0.62 10.18
CA VAL A 47 -3.72 0.74 9.63
C VAL A 47 -4.40 1.72 10.57
N GLN A 48 -3.67 2.75 10.99
CA GLN A 48 -4.17 3.75 11.92
C GLN A 48 -4.72 4.96 11.16
N THR A 49 -5.92 5.43 11.50
CA THR A 49 -6.58 6.54 10.80
C THR A 49 -5.74 7.81 10.74
N ASN A 50 -5.00 8.12 11.82
CA ASN A 50 -4.25 9.37 11.98
C ASN A 50 -2.73 9.21 11.79
N SER A 51 -2.25 8.04 11.37
CA SER A 51 -0.85 7.82 11.01
C SER A 51 -0.76 7.34 9.58
N PHE A 52 0.25 7.77 8.83
CA PHE A 52 0.57 7.26 7.50
C PHE A 52 1.81 6.38 7.49
N THR A 53 2.34 6.08 8.68
CA THR A 53 3.45 5.17 8.86
C THR A 53 3.07 4.16 9.94
N GLU A 54 3.26 2.88 9.63
CA GLU A 54 3.08 1.79 10.58
C GLU A 54 4.39 1.01 10.74
N ASN A 55 4.61 0.48 11.94
CA ASN A 55 5.74 -0.38 12.22
C ASN A 55 5.22 -1.72 12.72
N THR A 56 5.72 -2.81 12.13
CA THR A 56 5.43 -4.18 12.56
C THR A 56 6.69 -5.03 12.50
N SER A 57 6.63 -6.28 12.96
CA SER A 57 7.76 -7.18 12.84
C SER A 57 7.38 -8.66 12.83
N PHE A 58 8.14 -9.47 12.10
CA PHE A 58 8.09 -10.92 12.22
C PHE A 58 8.98 -11.38 13.38
N ALA A 59 8.37 -12.04 14.37
CA ALA A 59 9.07 -12.66 15.48
C ALA A 59 9.62 -14.05 15.12
N LYS A 60 10.62 -14.53 15.89
CA LYS A 60 11.17 -15.90 15.80
C LYS A 60 11.55 -16.32 14.36
N VAL A 61 12.29 -15.45 13.68
CA VAL A 61 12.81 -15.68 12.32
C VAL A 61 14.20 -16.31 12.40
N ALA A 62 14.47 -17.31 11.56
CA ALA A 62 15.74 -18.04 11.59
C ALA A 62 16.91 -17.19 11.07
N LYS A 63 18.12 -17.43 11.56
CA LYS A 63 19.33 -16.77 11.05
C LYS A 63 19.92 -17.57 9.88
N GLY A 64 20.70 -16.91 9.01
CA GLY A 64 21.42 -17.56 7.91
C GLY A 64 20.60 -17.84 6.65
N TYR A 65 19.40 -17.27 6.54
CA TYR A 65 18.54 -17.38 5.36
C TYR A 65 18.40 -16.01 4.69
N ASP A 66 18.14 -16.03 3.39
CA ASP A 66 17.68 -14.84 2.68
C ASP A 66 16.16 -14.73 2.81
N TYR A 67 15.68 -13.51 2.97
CA TYR A 67 14.26 -13.23 3.16
C TYR A 67 13.74 -12.30 2.08
N GLU A 68 12.51 -12.53 1.66
CA GLU A 68 11.75 -11.66 0.77
C GLU A 68 10.39 -11.37 1.43
N LEU A 69 9.97 -10.12 1.37
CA LEU A 69 8.68 -9.68 1.89
C LEU A 69 7.69 -9.54 0.74
N LYS A 70 6.51 -10.13 0.88
CA LYS A 70 5.36 -9.92 0.01
C LYS A 70 4.32 -9.10 0.77
N ALA A 71 3.95 -7.95 0.20
CA ALA A 71 2.86 -7.11 0.65
C ALA A 71 1.66 -7.30 -0.30
N PRO A 72 0.42 -7.26 0.20
CA PRO A 72 -0.78 -7.39 -0.62
C PRO A 72 -1.04 -6.09 -1.40
N ASP A 73 -1.78 -6.19 -2.50
CA ASP A 73 -2.28 -5.01 -3.20
C ASP A 73 -3.31 -4.26 -2.34
N ALA A 74 -3.32 -2.93 -2.45
CA ALA A 74 -4.30 -2.06 -1.81
C ALA A 74 -5.02 -1.24 -2.89
N PRO A 75 -6.37 -1.24 -2.95
CA PRO A 75 -7.13 -0.50 -3.94
C PRO A 75 -6.77 1.00 -3.95
N GLY A 76 -6.46 1.54 -5.13
CA GLY A 76 -6.06 2.94 -5.28
C GLY A 76 -4.58 3.22 -4.96
N TYR A 77 -3.75 2.18 -4.76
CA TYR A 77 -2.32 2.32 -4.52
C TYR A 77 -1.49 1.39 -5.43
N THR A 78 -0.29 1.85 -5.75
CA THR A 78 0.83 0.98 -6.13
C THR A 78 1.56 0.54 -4.87
N VAL A 79 2.16 -0.65 -4.88
CA VAL A 79 2.94 -1.18 -3.74
C VAL A 79 4.38 -1.44 -4.17
N GLU A 80 5.33 -0.98 -3.36
CA GLU A 80 6.75 -1.23 -3.53
C GLU A 80 7.31 -1.83 -2.23
N VAL A 81 8.14 -2.85 -2.35
CA VAL A 81 8.82 -3.48 -1.21
C VAL A 81 10.33 -3.30 -1.37
N GLN A 82 10.94 -2.66 -0.39
CA GLN A 82 12.37 -2.40 -0.32
C GLN A 82 13.01 -3.23 0.80
N LYS A 83 14.13 -3.89 0.50
CA LYS A 83 14.98 -4.49 1.52
C LYS A 83 15.91 -3.41 2.07
N THR A 84 15.73 -3.04 3.34
CA THR A 84 16.52 -1.98 3.99
C THR A 84 17.66 -2.52 4.86
N GLY A 85 17.61 -3.81 5.21
CA GLY A 85 18.58 -4.46 6.09
C GLY A 85 19.51 -5.43 5.36
N THR A 86 20.43 -6.03 6.11
CA THR A 86 21.39 -7.02 5.59
C THR A 86 20.86 -8.44 5.72
N LYS A 87 21.64 -9.45 5.30
CA LYS A 87 21.29 -10.87 5.48
C LYS A 87 21.30 -11.28 6.96
N GLU A 88 22.21 -10.73 7.75
CA GLU A 88 22.38 -11.01 9.17
C GLU A 88 21.33 -10.28 10.02
N LYS A 89 20.93 -9.09 9.58
CA LYS A 89 19.93 -8.23 10.22
C LYS A 89 18.91 -7.74 9.17
N PRO A 90 18.01 -8.63 8.70
CA PRO A 90 17.05 -8.26 7.67
C PRO A 90 16.00 -7.29 8.22
N SER A 91 15.65 -6.31 7.40
CA SER A 91 14.56 -5.36 7.60
C SER A 91 13.98 -4.95 6.24
N PHE A 92 12.73 -4.52 6.25
CA PHE A 92 12.01 -4.14 5.03
C PHE A 92 11.26 -2.83 5.21
N LYS A 93 10.97 -2.19 4.08
CA LYS A 93 10.07 -1.06 3.97
C LYS A 93 9.05 -1.32 2.88
N VAL A 94 7.78 -1.12 3.17
CA VAL A 94 6.66 -1.23 2.22
C VAL A 94 6.14 0.17 1.96
N ILE A 95 6.01 0.55 0.69
CA ILE A 95 5.55 1.87 0.29
C ILE A 95 4.30 1.70 -0.57
N TYR A 96 3.16 2.15 -0.05
CA TYR A 96 1.93 2.28 -0.81
C TYR A 96 1.82 3.70 -1.35
N ARG A 97 1.90 3.88 -2.67
CA ARG A 97 1.76 5.19 -3.32
C ARG A 97 0.42 5.29 -4.04
N GLN A 98 -0.37 6.28 -3.66
CA GLN A 98 -1.69 6.51 -4.22
C GLN A 98 -1.63 6.72 -5.73
N LEU A 99 -2.51 6.02 -6.44
CA LEU A 99 -2.78 6.21 -7.86
C LEU A 99 -3.60 7.50 -8.07
N PRO A 100 -3.35 8.24 -9.17
CA PRO A 100 -4.22 9.35 -9.56
C PRO A 100 -5.68 8.90 -9.68
N SER A 101 -6.63 9.74 -9.28
CA SER A 101 -8.05 9.45 -9.41
C SER A 101 -8.82 10.73 -9.74
N LEU A 102 -9.95 10.58 -10.43
CA LEU A 102 -10.88 11.65 -10.77
C LEU A 102 -12.26 11.28 -10.24
N THR A 103 -12.84 12.15 -9.42
CA THR A 103 -14.21 12.01 -8.92
C THR A 103 -15.06 13.15 -9.46
N VAL A 104 -16.17 12.82 -10.13
CA VAL A 104 -17.09 13.80 -10.70
C VAL A 104 -18.45 13.64 -10.04
N LYS A 105 -18.98 14.72 -9.44
CA LYS A 105 -20.27 14.72 -8.73
C LYS A 105 -21.19 15.79 -9.31
N LYS A 106 -22.42 15.41 -9.68
CA LYS A 106 -23.50 16.35 -9.98
C LYS A 106 -24.27 16.66 -8.70
N ILE A 107 -24.44 17.95 -8.42
CA ILE A 107 -25.31 18.45 -7.35
C ILE A 107 -26.40 19.29 -8.03
N LEU A 108 -27.66 19.04 -7.70
CA LEU A 108 -28.80 19.82 -8.17
C LEU A 108 -29.20 20.77 -7.03
N GLU A 109 -29.26 22.07 -7.32
CA GLU A 109 -29.76 23.09 -6.40
C GLU A 109 -31.08 23.65 -6.96
N GLY A 110 -32.17 23.62 -6.17
CA GLY A 110 -33.48 24.19 -6.53
C GLY A 110 -34.55 23.20 -7.03
N GLU A 111 -35.71 23.76 -7.40
CA GLU A 111 -36.89 23.00 -7.84
C GLU A 111 -36.62 22.22 -9.13
N GLN A 112 -36.99 20.95 -9.15
CA GLN A 112 -36.63 19.99 -10.19
C GLN A 112 -37.18 20.40 -11.56
N SER A 113 -36.33 21.02 -12.37
CA SER A 113 -36.56 21.10 -13.82
C SER A 113 -36.21 19.73 -14.41
N PRO A 114 -37.17 18.96 -14.98
CA PRO A 114 -36.94 17.54 -15.30
C PRO A 114 -35.92 17.29 -16.42
N ASN A 115 -35.48 18.29 -17.18
CA ASN A 115 -34.73 18.07 -18.42
C ASN A 115 -33.61 19.09 -18.67
N LYS A 116 -32.49 18.99 -17.93
CA LYS A 116 -31.20 19.50 -18.43
C LYS A 116 -30.19 18.36 -18.48
N SER A 117 -30.04 17.77 -19.66
CA SER A 117 -28.89 16.92 -19.99
C SER A 117 -27.60 17.72 -19.82
N PHE A 118 -26.58 17.09 -19.26
CA PHE A 118 -25.24 17.67 -19.13
C PHE A 118 -24.25 16.64 -19.67
N THR A 119 -23.23 17.13 -20.37
CA THR A 119 -22.17 16.31 -20.92
C THR A 119 -20.87 16.69 -20.22
N ILE A 120 -20.12 15.70 -19.76
CA ILE A 120 -18.79 15.89 -19.18
C ILE A 120 -17.80 15.25 -20.12
N ASN A 121 -16.97 16.07 -20.76
CA ASN A 121 -15.87 15.62 -21.60
C ASN A 121 -14.60 15.60 -20.75
N VAL A 122 -14.02 14.42 -20.57
CA VAL A 122 -12.77 14.24 -19.81
C VAL A 122 -11.68 13.82 -20.79
N THR A 123 -10.56 14.53 -20.77
CA THR A 123 -9.34 14.17 -21.49
C THR A 123 -8.24 13.92 -20.49
N PHE A 124 -7.64 12.74 -20.53
CA PHE A 124 -6.41 12.43 -19.82
C PHE A 124 -5.25 12.53 -20.79
N SER A 125 -4.17 13.19 -20.39
CA SER A 125 -2.93 13.29 -21.15
C SER A 125 -1.77 13.12 -20.19
N ASP A 126 -0.84 12.24 -20.54
CA ASP A 126 0.48 12.23 -19.91
C ASP A 126 1.29 13.45 -20.37
N LYS A 127 2.29 13.83 -19.59
CA LYS A 127 3.16 14.98 -19.87
C LYS A 127 4.44 14.56 -20.54
#